data_AF-A0A1X0U484-F1
#
_entry.id   AF-A0A1X0U484-F1
#
_cell.length_a   1.000
_cell.length_b   1.000
_cell.length_c   1.000
_cell.angle_alpha   90.00
_cell.angle_beta   90.00
_cell.angle_gamma   90.00
#
_symmetry.space_group_name_H-M   'P 1'
#
loop_
_entity.id
_entity.type
_entity.pdbx_description
1 polymer ?
#
loop_
_entity_poly.entity_id
_entity_poly.type
_entity_poly.pdbx_seq_one_letter_code
_entity_poly.pdbx_strand_id
1 'polypeptide(L)'
;MKWIYPQLIDDLKCYCNKFINGDIDIQIIQDKIYKTEMQIVSIEEQWLRKILSNIENEIELSMFTLEDAELKKNVCEKIDSLLDIIYKFENDMN
;
A
#
# COMPACT_ATOMS: atom_id res chain seq x y z
N MET A 1 11.04 -6.27 -16.75
CA MET A 1 10.64 -7.52 -16.03
C MET A 1 9.12 -7.52 -15.92
N LYS A 2 8.46 -8.56 -15.42
CA LYS A 2 7.03 -8.48 -15.04
C LYS A 2 6.95 -8.73 -13.53
N TRP A 3 5.97 -8.11 -12.86
CA TRP A 3 5.63 -8.47 -11.48
C TRP A 3 5.47 -9.99 -11.36
N ILE A 4 5.96 -10.56 -10.26
CA ILE A 4 5.79 -11.98 -9.95
C ILE A 4 4.34 -12.25 -9.56
N TYR A 5 3.68 -11.28 -8.90
CA TYR A 5 2.27 -11.35 -8.51
C TYR A 5 1.43 -10.25 -9.18
N PRO A 6 1.30 -10.21 -10.52
CA PRO A 6 0.71 -9.06 -11.22
C PRO A 6 -0.74 -8.76 -10.79
N GLN A 7 -1.57 -9.80 -10.63
CA GLN A 7 -2.95 -9.64 -10.18
C GLN A 7 -3.05 -9.07 -8.77
N LEU A 8 -2.11 -9.45 -7.90
CA LEU A 8 -2.06 -8.96 -6.52
C LEU A 8 -1.70 -7.47 -6.49
N ILE A 9 -0.75 -7.04 -7.34
CA ILE A 9 -0.36 -5.64 -7.48
C ILE A 9 -1.48 -4.81 -8.09
N ASP A 10 -2.18 -5.31 -9.11
CA ASP A 10 -3.32 -4.62 -9.70
C ASP A 10 -4.47 -4.44 -8.69
N ASP A 11 -4.74 -5.47 -7.88
CA ASP A 11 -5.74 -5.37 -6.82
C ASP A 11 -5.31 -4.40 -5.70
N LEU A 12 -4.03 -4.40 -5.31
CA LEU A 12 -3.51 -3.40 -4.36
C LEU A 12 -3.69 -1.97 -4.91
N LYS A 13 -3.27 -1.71 -6.16
CA LYS A 13 -3.45 -0.40 -6.81
C LYS A 13 -4.91 0.01 -6.84
N CYS A 14 -5.83 -0.90 -7.14
CA CYS A 14 -7.27 -0.64 -7.13
C CYS A 14 -7.75 -0.13 -5.77
N TYR A 15 -7.34 -0.79 -4.68
CA TYR A 15 -7.72 -0.38 -3.33
C TYR A 15 -7.05 0.93 -2.90
N CYS A 16 -5.78 1.15 -3.24
CA CYS A 16 -5.11 2.44 -3.00
C CYS A 16 -5.89 3.59 -3.64
N ASN A 17 -6.30 3.45 -4.90
CA ASN A 17 -7.10 4.46 -5.60
C ASN A 17 -8.49 4.66 -4.98
N LYS A 18 -9.18 3.56 -4.61
CA LYS A 18 -10.47 3.66 -3.88
C LYS A 18 -10.32 4.43 -2.58
N PHE A 19 -9.25 4.21 -1.84
CA PHE A 19 -8.98 4.93 -0.59
C PHE A 19 -8.75 6.43 -0.84
N ILE A 20 -7.89 6.78 -1.81
CA ILE A 20 -7.62 8.18 -2.18
C ILE A 20 -8.90 8.91 -2.61
N ASN A 21 -9.78 8.22 -3.35
CA ASN A 21 -11.07 8.76 -3.77
C ASN A 21 -12.09 8.87 -2.63
N GLY A 22 -11.81 8.28 -1.46
CA GLY A 22 -12.71 8.25 -0.32
C GLY A 22 -13.81 7.19 -0.40
N ASP A 23 -13.68 6.20 -1.28
CA ASP A 23 -14.66 5.11 -1.46
C ASP A 23 -14.57 4.06 -0.34
N ILE A 24 -13.41 3.95 0.32
CA ILE A 24 -13.15 3.03 1.43
C ILE A 24 -12.46 3.75 2.58
N ASP A 25 -12.60 3.21 3.79
CA ASP A 25 -11.99 3.76 5.00
C ASP A 25 -10.55 3.28 5.21
N ILE A 26 -9.92 3.82 6.26
CA ILE A 26 -8.53 3.53 6.64
C ILE A 26 -8.36 2.05 7.04
N GLN A 27 -9.35 1.45 7.69
CA GLN A 27 -9.29 0.07 8.16
C GLN A 27 -9.26 -0.90 6.98
N ILE A 28 -10.04 -0.63 5.94
CA ILE A 28 -10.08 -1.44 4.72
C ILE A 28 -8.74 -1.37 3.97
N ILE A 29 -8.15 -0.18 3.81
CA ILE A 29 -6.87 -0.06 3.10
C ILE A 29 -5.71 -0.68 3.91
N GLN A 30 -5.68 -0.51 5.23
CA GLN A 30 -4.70 -1.16 6.11
C GLN A 30 -4.78 -2.69 5.97
N ASP A 31 -5.96 -3.28 6.14
CA ASP A 31 -6.18 -4.72 6.03
C ASP A 31 -5.80 -5.25 4.63
N LYS A 32 -6.09 -4.47 3.59
CA LYS A 32 -5.67 -4.81 2.22
C LYS A 32 -4.15 -4.85 2.07
N ILE A 33 -3.43 -3.88 2.64
CA ILE A 33 -1.95 -3.85 2.61
C ILE A 33 -1.40 -5.06 3.36
N TYR A 34 -1.89 -5.33 4.57
CA TYR A 34 -1.50 -6.50 5.36
C TYR A 34 -1.69 -7.83 4.60
N LYS A 35 -2.89 -8.03 4.04
CA LYS A 35 -3.20 -9.24 3.25
C LYS A 35 -2.32 -9.37 2.02
N THR A 36 -1.94 -8.26 1.41
CA THR A 36 -1.05 -8.24 0.26
C THR A 36 0.38 -8.60 0.66
N GLU A 37 0.88 -8.02 1.76
CA GLU A 37 2.17 -8.37 2.34
C GLU A 37 2.31 -9.87 2.57
N MET A 38 1.32 -10.50 3.21
CA MET A 38 1.33 -11.92 3.55
C MET A 38 1.39 -12.85 2.34
N GLN A 39 0.95 -12.40 1.17
CA GLN A 39 0.95 -13.19 -0.06
C GLN A 39 2.27 -13.10 -0.84
N ILE A 40 3.12 -12.10 -0.55
CA ILE A 40 4.42 -11.97 -1.20
C ILE A 40 5.43 -12.89 -0.51
N VAL A 41 5.81 -13.96 -1.22
CA VAL A 41 6.77 -14.97 -0.72
C VAL A 41 8.05 -15.07 -1.53
N SER A 42 8.11 -14.47 -2.72
CA SER A 42 9.30 -14.51 -3.58
C SER A 42 10.42 -13.65 -3.03
N ILE A 43 11.66 -14.11 -3.18
CA ILE A 43 12.88 -13.41 -2.74
C ILE A 43 13.07 -12.13 -3.56
N GLU A 44 12.83 -12.18 -4.86
CA GLU A 44 12.98 -11.06 -5.79
C GLU A 44 12.07 -9.87 -5.45
N GLU A 45 10.93 -10.12 -4.79
CA GLU A 45 9.98 -9.09 -4.35
C GLU A 45 9.89 -8.94 -2.82
N GLN A 46 10.85 -9.49 -2.06
CA GLN A 46 10.93 -9.26 -0.60
C GLN A 46 11.05 -7.79 -0.22
N TRP A 47 11.64 -6.97 -1.09
CA TRP A 47 11.72 -5.52 -0.90
C TRP A 47 10.32 -4.89 -0.84
N LEU A 48 9.39 -5.34 -1.69
CA LEU A 48 8.01 -4.84 -1.71
C LEU A 48 7.29 -5.26 -0.44
N ARG A 49 7.45 -6.52 -0.03
CA ARG A 49 6.90 -7.00 1.24
C ARG A 49 7.33 -6.11 2.42
N LYS A 50 8.61 -5.74 2.48
CA LYS A 50 9.11 -4.84 3.54
C LYS A 50 8.47 -3.45 3.51
N ILE A 51 8.24 -2.91 2.31
CA ILE A 51 7.56 -1.60 2.15
C ILE A 51 6.12 -1.69 2.64
N LEU A 52 5.38 -2.72 2.21
CA LEU A 52 3.99 -2.94 2.64
C LEU A 52 3.90 -3.07 4.16
N SER A 53 4.78 -3.86 4.77
CA SER A 53 4.84 -4.04 6.22
C SER A 53 5.10 -2.73 6.94
N ASN A 54 6.05 -1.92 6.47
CA ASN A 54 6.34 -0.63 7.09
C ASN A 54 5.14 0.32 7.02
N ILE A 55 4.50 0.42 5.85
CA ILE A 55 3.35 1.31 5.66
C ILE A 55 2.17 0.87 6.53
N GLU A 56 1.89 -0.43 6.58
CA GLU A 56 0.81 -0.99 7.39
C GLU A 56 0.99 -0.67 8.87
N ASN A 57 2.18 -0.93 9.42
CA ASN A 57 2.52 -0.60 10.81
C ASN A 57 2.42 0.92 11.09
N GLU A 58 2.86 1.76 10.15
CA GLU A 58 2.76 3.21 10.30
C GLU A 58 1.31 3.70 10.27
N ILE A 59 0.44 3.08 9.47
CA ILE A 59 -1.00 3.36 9.46
C ILE A 59 -1.61 2.95 10.81
N GLU A 60 -1.31 1.73 11.30
CA GLU A 60 -1.78 1.26 12.59
C GLU A 60 -1.40 2.22 13.71
N LEU A 61 -0.13 2.62 13.78
CA LEU A 61 0.35 3.59 14.76
C LEU A 61 -0.39 4.93 14.65
N SER A 62 -0.61 5.41 13.43
CA SER A 62 -1.28 6.70 13.17
C SER A 62 -2.73 6.68 13.68
N MET A 63 -3.44 5.56 13.52
CA MET A 63 -4.81 5.39 13.99
C MET A 63 -4.96 5.53 15.52
N PHE A 64 -3.89 5.26 16.28
CA PHE A 64 -3.89 5.40 17.75
C PHE A 64 -3.28 6.71 18.25
N THR A 65 -2.70 7.53 17.37
CA THR A 65 -1.90 8.70 17.76
C THR A 65 -2.37 10.03 17.16
N LEU A 66 -3.10 10.00 16.05
CA LEU A 66 -3.54 11.20 15.32
C LEU A 66 -5.05 11.42 15.43
N GLU A 67 -5.47 12.69 15.39
CA GLU A 67 -6.87 13.07 15.23
C GLU A 67 -7.34 12.86 13.78
N ASP A 68 -8.64 12.64 13.56
CA ASP A 68 -9.22 12.21 12.27
C ASP A 68 -8.74 12.99 11.03
N ALA A 69 -8.64 14.32 11.12
CA ALA A 69 -8.24 15.16 10.00
C ALA A 69 -6.75 14.98 9.65
N GLU A 70 -5.89 14.88 10.67
CA GLU A 70 -4.45 14.65 10.50
C GLU A 70 -4.18 13.20 10.09
N LEU A 71 -4.91 12.26 10.69
CA LEU A 71 -4.88 10.84 10.36
C LEU A 71 -5.20 10.62 8.88
N LYS A 72 -6.31 11.14 8.37
CA LYS A 72 -6.69 10.96 6.97
C LYS A 72 -5.63 11.49 6.03
N LYS A 73 -5.10 12.69 6.30
CA LYS A 73 -4.02 13.29 5.52
C LYS A 73 -2.76 12.41 5.53
N ASN A 74 -2.34 11.98 6.72
CA ASN A 74 -1.15 11.16 6.91
C ASN A 74 -1.25 9.82 6.16
N VAL A 75 -2.41 9.15 6.22
CA VAL A 75 -2.62 7.89 5.49
C VAL A 75 -2.64 8.14 3.98
N CYS A 76 -3.28 9.21 3.48
CA CYS A 76 -3.23 9.54 2.05
C CYS A 76 -1.78 9.70 1.54
N GLU A 77 -0.93 10.44 2.25
CA GLU A 77 0.48 10.62 1.87
C GLU A 77 1.25 9.28 1.78
N LYS A 78 0.94 8.32 2.66
CA LYS A 78 1.54 6.98 2.62
C LYS A 78 1.05 6.15 1.43
N ILE A 79 -0.26 6.22 1.13
CA ILE A 79 -0.84 5.50 0.01
C ILE A 79 -0.35 6.05 -1.33
N ASP A 80 -0.20 7.37 -1.45
CA ASP A 80 0.39 8.02 -2.62
C ASP A 80 1.85 7.56 -2.82
N SER A 81 2.65 7.56 -1.75
CA SER A 81 4.03 7.06 -1.78
C SER A 81 4.13 5.59 -2.22
N LEU A 82 3.21 4.74 -1.76
CA LEU A 82 3.14 3.34 -2.18
C LEU A 82 2.86 3.22 -3.69
N LEU A 83 1.88 3.98 -4.20
CA LEU A 83 1.56 4.00 -5.62
C LEU A 83 2.73 4.48 -6.47
N ASP A 84 3.42 5.54 -6.04
CA ASP A 84 4.60 6.07 -6.73
C ASP A 84 5.72 5.02 -6.86
N ILE A 85 5.97 4.26 -5.79
CA ILE A 85 6.96 3.17 -5.79
C ILE A 85 6.57 2.09 -6.81
N ILE A 86 5.30 1.68 -6.81
CA ILE A 86 4.78 0.65 -7.73
C ILE A 86 4.91 1.13 -9.18
N TYR A 87 4.45 2.34 -9.49
CA TYR A 87 4.52 2.88 -10.85
C TYR A 87 5.95 3.12 -11.31
N LYS A 88 6.85 3.56 -10.43
CA LYS A 88 8.27 3.71 -10.76
C LYS A 88 8.88 2.36 -11.14
N PHE A 89 8.61 1.31 -10.38
CA PHE A 89 9.07 -0.03 -10.72
C PHE A 89 8.53 -0.50 -12.07
N GLU A 90 7.26 -0.23 -12.38
CA GLU A 90 6.67 -0.53 -13.69
C GLU A 90 7.33 0.22 -14.84
N ASN A 91 7.66 1.51 -14.63
CA ASN A 91 8.32 2.33 -15.64
C ASN A 91 9.78 1.92 -15.87
N ASP A 92 10.51 1.53 -14.82
CA ASP A 92 11.88 1.03 -14.92
C ASP A 92 11.95 -0.36 -15.61
N MET A 93 10.79 -1.03 -15.79
CA MET A 93 10.68 -2.33 -16.46
C MET A 93 10.38 -2.26 -17.97
N ASN A 94 10.00 -1.08 -18.49
CA ASN A 94 9.69 -0.81 -19.90
C ASN A 94 10.91 -0.27 -20.66
#